data_AF-A0A9W9SWT9-F1
#
_entry.id   AF-A0A9W9SWT9-F1
#
_cell.length_a   1.000
_cell.length_b   1.000
_cell.length_c   1.000
_cell.angle_alpha   90.00
_cell.angle_beta   90.00
_cell.angle_gamma   90.00
#
_symmetry.space_group_name_H-M   'P 1'
#
loop_
_entity.id
_entity.type
_entity.pdbx_description
1 polymer ?
#
loop_
_entity_poly.entity_id
_entity_poly.type
_entity_poly.pdbx_seq_one_letter_code
_entity_poly.pdbx_strand_id
1 'polypeptide(L)'
;MSYYITIHHGSGVDESPGNLWVNLSFTIKEHFYLRTDGALICYMMERIREKKFKLTSEPWDRRSRWCISIPVSKMHETKDGAAADALQLAEWYRVQILNGNATINRELLFDRKPFYDGKECCRGNVCDLILHPEWWLPDPSSDASSDP
;
A
#
# COMPACT_ATOMS: atom_id res chain seq x y z
N MET A 1 -0.56 -3.30 -7.42
CA MET A 1 -0.12 -1.90 -7.39
C MET A 1 -0.27 -1.36 -5.97
N SER A 2 0.85 -1.03 -5.29
CA SER A 2 0.80 -0.53 -3.91
C SER A 2 -0.20 0.62 -3.79
N TYR A 3 -1.05 0.60 -2.76
CA TYR A 3 -2.27 1.44 -2.66
C TYR A 3 -2.02 2.94 -2.85
N TYR A 4 -0.80 3.40 -2.55
CA TYR A 4 -0.41 4.80 -2.64
C TYR A 4 0.50 5.13 -3.83
N ILE A 5 1.04 4.14 -4.57
CA ILE A 5 1.99 4.40 -5.66
C ILE A 5 1.26 4.22 -6.99
N THR A 6 1.11 5.32 -7.73
CA THR A 6 0.47 5.32 -9.05
C THR A 6 1.54 5.30 -10.13
N ILE A 7 1.48 4.32 -11.04
CA ILE A 7 2.29 4.28 -12.26
C ILE A 7 1.48 4.95 -13.37
N HIS A 8 1.99 6.05 -13.94
CA HIS A 8 1.28 6.81 -14.97
C HIS A 8 1.32 6.12 -16.33
N HIS A 9 2.38 5.35 -16.59
CA HIS A 9 2.60 4.65 -17.85
C HIS A 9 3.24 3.28 -17.60
N GLY A 10 2.47 2.19 -17.74
CA GLY A 10 2.99 0.81 -17.65
C GLY A 10 2.05 -0.17 -16.95
N SER A 11 2.42 -1.45 -16.97
CA SER A 11 1.75 -2.51 -16.22
C SER A 11 1.98 -2.33 -14.72
N GLY A 12 0.92 -2.44 -13.93
CA GLY A 12 1.01 -2.43 -12.47
C GLY A 12 1.77 -3.66 -11.94
N VAL A 13 2.08 -3.62 -10.64
CA VAL A 13 2.75 -4.73 -9.94
C VAL A 13 1.76 -5.83 -9.60
N ASP A 14 2.19 -7.08 -9.74
CA ASP A 14 1.44 -8.29 -9.37
C ASP A 14 1.14 -8.30 -7.86
N GLU A 15 -0.15 -8.29 -7.53
CA GLU A 15 -0.68 -8.40 -6.17
C GLU A 15 -1.46 -9.69 -5.94
N SER A 16 -0.99 -10.76 -6.59
CA SER A 16 -1.57 -12.09 -6.43
C SER A 16 -1.83 -12.42 -4.95
N PRO A 17 -2.97 -13.06 -4.62
CA PRO A 17 -3.29 -13.54 -3.26
C PRO A 17 -2.23 -14.49 -2.68
N GLY A 18 -1.33 -14.96 -3.56
CA GLY A 18 -0.09 -15.67 -3.31
C GLY A 18 1.05 -14.84 -2.73
N ASN A 19 0.90 -13.55 -2.43
CA ASN A 19 2.01 -12.73 -1.93
C ASN A 19 2.01 -12.60 -0.40
N LEU A 20 3.20 -12.39 0.16
CA LEU A 20 3.37 -11.80 1.49
C LEU A 20 3.54 -10.28 1.33
N TRP A 21 3.45 -9.56 2.44
CA TRP A 21 3.46 -8.09 2.44
C TRP A 21 4.51 -7.57 3.41
N VAL A 22 5.41 -6.75 2.88
CA VAL A 22 6.33 -5.93 3.67
C VAL A 22 5.60 -4.62 3.98
N ASN A 23 5.21 -4.46 5.24
CA ASN A 23 4.47 -3.30 5.73
C ASN A 23 5.42 -2.33 6.43
N LEU A 24 5.42 -1.10 5.94
CA LEU A 24 6.19 0.01 6.47
C LEU A 24 5.24 1.03 7.05
N SER A 25 5.43 1.39 8.32
CA SER A 25 4.68 2.46 8.97
C SER A 25 5.49 3.75 9.01
N PHE A 26 4.78 4.87 8.99
CA PHE A 26 5.32 6.21 9.08
C PHE A 26 4.76 6.91 10.32
N THR A 27 5.51 7.85 10.86
CA THR A 27 5.08 8.72 11.95
C THR A 27 4.85 10.15 11.46
N ILE A 28 4.30 10.99 12.34
CA ILE A 28 4.17 12.43 12.12
C ILE A 28 5.51 13.05 11.71
N LYS A 29 6.62 12.60 12.30
CA LYS A 29 7.94 13.15 11.99
C LYS A 29 8.32 12.88 10.54
N GLU A 30 8.16 11.64 10.07
CA GLU A 30 8.44 11.31 8.66
C GLU A 30 7.58 12.14 7.69
N HIS A 31 6.31 12.38 8.00
CA HIS A 31 5.46 13.27 7.19
C HIS A 31 6.06 14.67 7.02
N PHE A 32 6.60 15.26 8.10
CA PHE A 32 7.21 16.59 8.06
C PHE A 32 8.56 16.65 7.31
N TYR A 33 9.38 15.59 7.44
CA TYR A 33 10.74 15.57 6.89
C TYR A 33 10.82 15.03 5.46
N LEU A 34 10.02 14.02 5.12
CA LEU A 34 10.04 13.37 3.81
C LEU A 34 9.13 14.13 2.86
N ARG A 35 9.54 15.31 2.38
CA ARG A 35 8.69 16.24 1.59
C ARG A 35 8.49 15.88 0.12
N THR A 36 9.29 14.96 -0.41
CA THR A 36 9.24 14.55 -1.82
C THR A 36 9.04 13.04 -1.93
N ASP A 37 8.51 12.57 -3.06
CA ASP A 37 8.37 11.14 -3.35
C ASP A 37 9.72 10.44 -3.37
N GLY A 38 10.75 11.12 -3.90
CA GLY A 38 12.14 10.65 -3.88
C GLY A 38 12.67 10.45 -2.45
N ALA A 39 12.40 11.38 -1.53
CA ALA A 39 12.79 11.21 -0.12
C ALA A 39 12.02 10.07 0.55
N LEU A 40 10.72 9.94 0.24
CA LEU A 40 9.86 8.91 0.81
C LEU A 40 10.30 7.50 0.37
N ILE A 41 10.57 7.29 -0.93
CA ILE A 41 11.02 5.99 -1.43
C ILE A 41 12.43 5.63 -0.91
N CYS A 42 13.34 6.60 -0.81
CA CYS A 42 14.65 6.37 -0.20
C CYS A 42 14.52 5.93 1.26
N TYR A 43 13.66 6.59 2.04
CA TYR A 43 13.39 6.19 3.42
C TYR A 43 12.81 4.77 3.50
N MET A 44 11.83 4.44 2.65
CA MET A 44 11.27 3.09 2.59
C MET A 44 12.36 2.04 2.35
N MET A 45 13.23 2.27 1.38
CA MET A 45 14.37 1.39 1.10
C MET A 45 15.30 1.24 2.31
N GLU A 46 15.60 2.32 3.02
CA GLU A 46 16.40 2.24 4.26
C GLU A 46 15.71 1.41 5.34
N ARG A 47 14.38 1.54 5.51
CA ARG A 47 13.64 0.70 6.47
C ARG A 47 13.65 -0.77 6.09
N ILE A 48 13.59 -1.08 4.79
CA ILE A 48 13.69 -2.46 4.32
C ILE A 48 15.10 -3.02 4.57
N ARG A 49 16.17 -2.26 4.24
CA ARG A 49 17.57 -2.65 4.50
C ARG A 49 17.84 -2.91 5.98
N GLU A 50 17.32 -2.05 6.86
CA GLU A 50 17.42 -2.21 8.31
C GLU A 50 16.47 -3.28 8.88
N LYS A 51 15.67 -3.93 8.03
CA LYS A 51 14.65 -4.92 8.41
C LYS A 51 13.63 -4.35 9.42
N LYS A 52 13.38 -3.04 9.35
CA LYS A 52 12.39 -2.29 10.14
C LYS A 52 11.05 -2.27 9.42
N PHE A 53 10.48 -3.45 9.25
CA PHE A 53 9.17 -3.68 8.65
C PHE A 53 8.45 -4.85 9.32
N LYS A 54 7.17 -5.00 9.03
CA LYS A 54 6.35 -6.15 9.43
C LYS A 54 6.01 -6.98 8.22
N LEU A 55 6.29 -8.28 8.28
CA LEU A 55 5.93 -9.24 7.24
C LEU A 55 4.59 -9.89 7.61
N THR A 56 3.59 -9.82 6.75
CA THR A 56 2.25 -10.36 6.99
C THR A 56 1.66 -10.99 5.73
N SER A 57 0.59 -11.77 5.88
CA SER A 57 -0.20 -12.33 4.77
C SER A 57 -1.14 -11.32 4.13
N GLU A 58 -1.42 -10.21 4.81
CA GLU A 58 -2.34 -9.16 4.35
C GLU A 58 -1.66 -7.78 4.37
N PRO A 59 -1.98 -6.90 3.42
CA PRO A 59 -1.46 -5.55 3.40
C PRO A 59 -2.15 -4.65 4.44
N TRP A 60 -1.35 -3.97 5.24
CA TRP A 60 -1.81 -3.03 6.26
C TRP A 60 -2.28 -1.69 5.68
N ASP A 61 -1.76 -1.27 4.53
CA ASP A 61 -2.17 0.00 3.91
C ASP A 61 -3.67 0.07 3.57
N ARG A 62 -4.33 -1.08 3.44
CA ARG A 62 -5.78 -1.18 3.22
C ARG A 62 -6.63 -1.01 4.48
N ARG A 63 -6.01 -1.06 5.67
CA ARG A 63 -6.71 -1.03 6.97
C ARG A 63 -6.13 -0.03 7.97
N SER A 64 -4.98 0.55 7.67
CA SER A 64 -4.23 1.42 8.57
C SER A 64 -3.66 2.62 7.84
N ARG A 65 -3.78 3.79 8.46
CA ARG A 65 -3.19 5.04 7.97
C ARG A 65 -1.67 5.01 8.10
N TRP A 66 -1.02 5.85 7.29
CA TRP A 66 0.42 6.11 7.35
C TRP A 66 1.22 4.82 7.28
N CYS A 67 0.80 3.95 6.37
CA CYS A 67 1.44 2.68 6.11
C CYS A 67 1.55 2.51 4.60
N ILE A 68 2.61 1.86 4.11
CA ILE A 68 2.69 1.36 2.75
C ILE A 68 2.98 -0.13 2.83
N SER A 69 2.24 -0.91 2.06
CA SER A 69 2.47 -2.35 1.90
C SER A 69 3.09 -2.62 0.53
N ILE A 70 4.18 -3.38 0.53
CA ILE A 70 4.92 -3.80 -0.66
C ILE A 70 4.71 -5.31 -0.82
N PRO A 71 4.16 -5.78 -1.95
CA PRO A 71 4.00 -7.21 -2.18
C PRO A 71 5.37 -7.85 -2.40
N VAL A 72 5.56 -9.04 -1.82
CA VAL A 72 6.75 -9.89 -2.01
C VAL A 72 6.31 -11.34 -2.25
N SER A 73 7.15 -12.13 -2.91
CA SER A 73 6.81 -13.51 -3.26
C SER A 73 6.70 -14.39 -2.01
N LYS A 74 5.70 -15.27 -1.94
CA LYS A 74 5.59 -16.30 -0.89
C LYS A 74 6.78 -17.25 -0.84
N MET A 75 7.54 -17.40 -1.93
CA MET A 75 8.74 -18.25 -1.94
C MET A 75 9.84 -17.71 -1.01
N HIS A 76 9.74 -16.45 -0.60
CA HIS A 76 10.70 -15.77 0.27
C HIS A 76 10.13 -15.54 1.67
N GLU A 77 9.75 -16.62 2.36
CA GLU A 77 9.17 -16.59 3.72
C GLU A 77 10.15 -16.07 4.79
N THR A 78 11.45 -16.11 4.52
CA THR A 78 12.43 -15.53 5.43
C THR A 78 12.40 -14.02 5.36
N LYS A 79 12.63 -13.37 6.50
CA LYS A 79 12.70 -11.91 6.59
C LYS A 79 13.76 -11.32 5.63
N ASP A 80 14.80 -12.08 5.32
CA ASP A 80 15.90 -11.65 4.46
C ASP A 80 15.52 -11.76 2.98
N GLY A 81 14.85 -12.84 2.59
CA GLY A 81 14.29 -12.98 1.24
C GLY A 81 13.23 -11.90 0.98
N ALA A 82 12.28 -11.73 1.90
CA ALA A 82 11.26 -10.68 1.80
C ALA A 82 11.88 -9.27 1.70
N ALA A 83 12.97 -9.01 2.41
CA ALA A 83 13.68 -7.73 2.30
C ALA A 83 14.33 -7.55 0.92
N ALA A 84 14.91 -8.60 0.34
CA ALA A 84 15.53 -8.53 -0.99
C ALA A 84 14.49 -8.25 -2.08
N ASP A 85 13.37 -8.97 -2.07
CA ASP A 85 12.24 -8.76 -2.98
C ASP A 85 11.68 -7.33 -2.87
N ALA A 86 11.39 -6.90 -1.64
CA ALA A 86 10.84 -5.57 -1.41
C ALA A 86 11.83 -4.47 -1.83
N LEU A 87 13.15 -4.68 -1.65
CA LEU A 87 14.16 -3.75 -2.12
C LEU A 87 14.23 -3.66 -3.64
N GLN A 88 14.16 -4.79 -4.33
CA GLN A 88 14.15 -4.81 -5.79
C GLN A 88 12.95 -4.02 -6.33
N LEU A 89 11.78 -4.23 -5.74
CA LEU A 89 10.57 -3.50 -6.12
C LEU A 89 10.64 -2.00 -5.74
N ALA A 90 11.15 -1.67 -4.56
CA ALA A 90 11.33 -0.29 -4.13
C ALA A 90 12.34 0.48 -5.00
N GLU A 91 13.43 -0.18 -5.45
CA GLU A 91 14.39 0.40 -6.40
C GLU A 91 13.72 0.66 -7.76
N TRP A 92 12.90 -0.29 -8.23
CA TRP A 92 12.14 -0.07 -9.46
C TRP A 92 11.19 1.13 -9.33
N TYR A 93 10.43 1.24 -8.23
CA TYR A 93 9.59 2.42 -7.97
C TYR A 93 10.39 3.71 -7.91
N ARG A 94 11.57 3.69 -7.27
CA ARG A 94 12.47 4.85 -7.21
C ARG A 94 12.85 5.33 -8.62
N VAL A 95 13.21 4.41 -9.51
CA VAL A 95 13.53 4.76 -10.91
C VAL A 95 12.32 5.38 -11.62
N GLN A 96 11.12 4.81 -11.44
CA GLN A 96 9.90 5.38 -12.04
C GLN A 96 9.57 6.78 -11.50
N ILE A 97 9.70 6.99 -10.19
CA ILE A 97 9.48 8.29 -9.54
C ILE A 97 10.49 9.33 -10.06
N LEU A 98 11.77 8.99 -10.10
CA LEU A 98 12.81 9.91 -10.56
C LEU A 98 12.66 10.29 -12.05
N ASN A 99 12.10 9.40 -12.85
CA ASN A 99 11.80 9.65 -14.26
C ASN A 99 10.46 10.38 -14.48
N GLY A 100 9.68 10.64 -13.43
CA GLY A 100 8.35 11.25 -13.53
C GLY A 100 7.25 10.31 -14.03
N ASN A 101 7.52 9.01 -14.09
CA ASN A 101 6.57 7.97 -14.53
C ASN A 101 5.69 7.44 -13.41
N ALA A 102 6.01 7.78 -12.16
CA ALA A 102 5.25 7.39 -10.99
C ALA A 102 5.23 8.49 -9.94
N THR A 103 4.18 8.51 -9.15
CA THR A 103 4.04 9.39 -7.99
C THR A 103 3.47 8.62 -6.81
N ILE A 104 3.73 9.13 -5.61
CA ILE A 104 3.13 8.64 -4.38
C ILE A 104 1.99 9.59 -4.02
N ASN A 105 0.78 9.07 -3.82
CA ASN A 105 -0.34 9.85 -3.30
C ASN A 105 -0.12 10.16 -1.81
N ARG A 106 0.70 11.18 -1.56
CA ARG A 106 1.09 11.63 -0.23
C ARG A 106 -0.07 12.20 0.58
N GLU A 107 -1.02 12.84 -0.10
CA GLU A 107 -2.21 13.39 0.54
C GLU A 107 -3.03 12.26 1.16
N LEU A 108 -3.24 11.17 0.41
CA LEU A 108 -3.93 9.98 0.91
C LEU A 108 -3.10 9.26 1.97
N LEU A 109 -1.79 9.09 1.75
CA LEU A 109 -0.88 8.41 2.68
C LEU A 109 -0.84 9.08 4.05
N PHE A 110 -0.85 10.40 4.09
CA PHE A 110 -0.75 11.19 5.31
C PHE A 110 -2.04 11.91 5.71
N ASP A 111 -3.18 11.52 5.13
CA ASP A 111 -4.47 12.10 5.50
C ASP A 111 -4.72 11.88 7.00
N ARG A 112 -5.15 12.96 7.66
CA ARG A 112 -5.43 13.00 9.10
C ARG A 112 -6.90 12.70 9.41
N LYS A 113 -7.76 12.54 8.40
CA LYS A 113 -9.16 12.18 8.60
C LYS A 113 -9.27 10.71 9.05
N PRO A 114 -10.20 10.40 9.97
CA PRO A 114 -10.42 9.03 10.44
C PRO A 114 -10.71 8.08 9.28
N PHE A 115 -10.03 6.93 9.28
CA PHE A 115 -10.31 5.81 8.40
C PHE A 115 -11.50 5.07 9.01
N TYR A 116 -12.71 5.27 8.48
CA TYR A 116 -13.88 4.49 8.87
C TYR A 116 -13.98 3.29 7.93
N ASP A 117 -13.53 2.10 8.35
CA ASP A 117 -13.84 0.79 7.75
C ASP A 117 -13.92 0.75 6.21
N GLY A 118 -12.94 1.30 5.50
CA GLY A 118 -12.91 1.26 4.02
C GLY A 118 -13.99 2.09 3.31
N LYS A 119 -14.73 2.94 4.03
CA LYS A 119 -15.62 3.95 3.45
C LYS A 119 -14.95 5.32 3.52
N GLU A 120 -14.41 5.75 2.38
CA GLU A 120 -13.93 7.12 2.23
C GLU A 120 -15.05 8.13 2.54
N CYS A 121 -14.71 9.15 3.31
CA CYS A 121 -15.59 10.31 3.50
C CYS A 121 -15.63 11.13 2.20
N CYS A 122 -16.66 10.93 1.39
CA CYS A 122 -16.96 11.80 0.26
C CYS A 122 -17.26 13.22 0.78
N ARG A 123 -16.52 14.24 0.31
CA ARG A 123 -16.91 15.66 0.43
C ARG A 123 -17.23 16.17 -0.96
N GLY A 124 -18.50 16.53 -1.19
CA GLY A 124 -18.90 17.28 -2.39
C GLY A 124 -18.99 16.48 -3.68
N ASN A 125 -19.56 15.27 -3.65
CA ASN A 125 -19.80 14.41 -4.83
C ASN A 125 -18.57 13.93 -5.62
N VAL A 126 -17.36 14.17 -5.12
CA VAL A 126 -16.14 13.50 -5.63
C VAL A 126 -15.75 12.45 -4.60
N CYS A 127 -16.15 11.22 -4.86
CA CYS A 127 -15.54 10.06 -4.23
C CYS A 127 -14.44 9.62 -5.21
N ASP A 128 -13.19 9.53 -4.77
CA ASP A 128 -12.09 9.04 -5.60
C ASP A 128 -12.30 7.54 -5.82
N LEU A 129 -13.12 7.25 -6.83
CA LEU A 129 -13.52 5.93 -7.29
C LEU A 129 -12.31 5.22 -7.92
N ILE A 130 -11.34 4.83 -7.10
CA ILE A 130 -10.36 3.79 -7.41
C ILE A 130 -10.26 2.85 -6.20
N LEU A 131 -11.41 2.34 -5.78
CA LEU A 131 -11.47 1.11 -4.99
C LEU A 131 -11.82 0.01 -5.97
N HIS A 132 -10.85 -0.84 -6.30
CA HIS A 132 -11.01 -2.04 -7.13
C HIS A 132 -12.33 -2.77 -6.76
N PRO A 133 -13.38 -2.69 -7.60
CA PRO A 133 -14.69 -3.25 -7.28
C PRO A 133 -14.64 -4.77 -7.05
N GLU A 134 -13.66 -5.46 -7.67
CA GLU A 134 -13.48 -6.90 -7.54
C GLU A 134 -13.08 -7.38 -6.14
N TRP A 135 -12.67 -6.50 -5.20
CA TRP A 135 -12.28 -6.90 -3.84
C TRP A 135 -13.40 -6.80 -2.81
N TRP A 136 -14.58 -6.34 -3.24
CA TRP A 136 -15.79 -6.24 -2.42
C TRP A 136 -16.88 -7.17 -2.94
N LEU A 137 -16.52 -8.39 -3.33
CA LEU A 137 -17.53 -9.44 -3.40
C LEU A 137 -18.04 -9.69 -1.97
N PRO A 138 -19.33 -9.47 -1.67
CA PRO A 138 -19.88 -9.90 -0.40
C PRO A 138 -19.70 -11.42 -0.29
N ASP A 139 -19.32 -11.92 0.89
CA ASP A 139 -19.34 -13.35 1.18
C ASP A 139 -20.70 -13.91 0.77
N PRO A 140 -20.76 -14.99 -0.04
CA PRO A 140 -22.02 -15.59 -0.40
C PRO A 140 -22.53 -16.43 0.77
N SER A 141 -22.99 -15.79 1.84
CA SER A 141 -23.91 -16.41 2.81
C SER A 141 -24.40 -15.39 3.85
N SER A 142 -25.67 -14.99 3.76
CA SER A 142 -26.57 -14.86 4.93
C SER A 142 -27.97 -14.35 4.53
N ASP A 143 -28.66 -15.03 3.62
CA ASP A 143 -30.13 -15.02 3.65
C ASP A 143 -30.58 -16.03 4.71
N ALA A 144 -30.51 -15.60 5.96
CA ALA A 144 -31.30 -16.16 7.04
C ALA A 144 -32.30 -15.10 7.49
N SER A 145 -33.53 -15.20 7.02
CA SER A 145 -34.70 -14.82 7.83
C SER A 145 -35.91 -15.66 7.41
N SER A 146 -36.23 -16.61 8.29
CA SER A 146 -37.59 -16.90 8.79
C SER A 146 -38.38 -15.58 8.89
N ASP A 147 -39.67 -15.46 8.60
CA ASP A 147 -40.85 -16.28 8.93
C ASP A 147 -42.07 -15.52 8.32
N PRO A 148 -43.28 -16.09 8.15
CA PRO A 148 -44.10 -16.66 9.24
C PRO A 148 -44.74 -18.03 9.00
#